data_AF-A0A7Y2ERS1-F1
#
_entry.id   AF-A0A7Y2ERS1-F1
#
_cell.length_a   1.000
_cell.length_b   1.000
_cell.length_c   1.000
_cell.angle_alpha   90.00
_cell.angle_beta   90.00
_cell.angle_gamma   90.00
#
_symmetry.space_group_name_H-M   'P 1'
#
loop_
_entity.id
_entity.type
_entity.pdbx_description
1 polymer ?
#
loop_
_entity_poly.entity_id
_entity_poly.type
_entity_poly.pdbx_seq_one_letter_code
_entity_poly.pdbx_strand_id
1 'polypeptide(L)'
;MKYFTKEWHGGGWNGYQLEQTRDAYFRRLEAIKLTFPQDVSRLATEVDLQSGLIRKVRYRNHRPWSLQILLRCGGVFQGYQDLDLEYNNVIVSEEDLVSLEMLADIDRVEMLVDEVDFGPPGKYVHRILFSDYDDIEIGFGSVSIKKSRSSRRSFEKDPVPFAIVPAFTS
;
A
#
# COMPACT_ATOMS: atom_id res chain seq x y z
N MET A 1 -8.09 13.03 3.97
CA MET A 1 -9.50 12.76 3.56
C MET A 1 -9.52 11.40 2.88
N LYS A 2 -10.61 10.61 2.95
CA LYS A 2 -10.73 9.30 2.29
C LYS A 2 -11.58 9.47 1.03
N TYR A 3 -11.06 9.17 -0.15
CA TYR A 3 -11.80 9.26 -1.42
C TYR A 3 -12.32 7.88 -1.86
N PHE A 4 -11.49 6.85 -1.81
CA PHE A 4 -11.80 5.49 -2.21
C PHE A 4 -12.26 4.67 -1.01
N THR A 5 -13.57 4.50 -0.88
CA THR A 5 -14.19 3.68 0.16
C THR A 5 -14.69 2.35 -0.39
N LYS A 6 -15.13 1.47 0.53
CA LYS A 6 -15.84 0.24 0.19
C LYS A 6 -17.06 0.51 -0.70
N GLU A 7 -17.83 1.56 -0.42
CA GLU A 7 -19.01 1.94 -1.19
C GLU A 7 -18.65 2.41 -2.60
N TRP A 8 -17.53 3.13 -2.74
CA TRP A 8 -16.99 3.56 -4.03
C TRP A 8 -16.65 2.35 -4.90
N HIS A 9 -15.98 1.32 -4.35
CA HIS A 9 -15.64 0.13 -5.14
C HIS A 9 -16.81 -0.87 -5.32
N GLY A 10 -17.64 -1.04 -4.29
CA GLY A 10 -18.68 -2.07 -4.22
C GLY A 10 -19.94 -1.80 -5.05
N GLY A 11 -19.93 -0.78 -5.92
CA GLY A 11 -21.05 -0.44 -6.79
C GLY A 11 -22.20 0.31 -6.11
N GLY A 12 -21.98 0.87 -4.92
CA GLY A 12 -22.98 1.68 -4.23
C GLY A 12 -23.20 3.06 -4.86
N TRP A 13 -22.29 3.48 -5.75
CA TRP A 13 -22.26 4.80 -6.37
C TRP A 13 -22.52 4.71 -7.87
N ASN A 14 -23.14 5.75 -8.43
CA ASN A 14 -23.31 5.86 -9.88
C ASN A 14 -22.01 6.33 -10.56
N GLY A 15 -21.90 6.14 -11.87
CA GLY A 15 -20.69 6.50 -12.64
C GLY A 15 -20.22 7.94 -12.45
N TYR A 16 -21.14 8.89 -12.34
CA TYR A 16 -20.82 10.29 -12.11
C TYR A 16 -20.14 10.52 -10.75
N GLN A 17 -20.63 9.87 -9.68
CA GLN A 17 -20.01 9.94 -8.35
C GLN A 17 -18.62 9.31 -8.31
N LEU A 18 -18.43 8.19 -9.03
CA LEU A 18 -17.15 7.51 -9.15
C LEU A 18 -16.10 8.43 -9.81
N GLU A 19 -16.47 9.03 -10.96
CA GLU A 19 -15.63 9.96 -11.70
C GLU A 19 -15.31 11.22 -10.88
N GLN A 20 -16.32 11.85 -10.29
CA GLN A 20 -16.15 13.07 -9.49
C GLN A 20 -15.17 12.87 -8.34
N THR A 21 -15.23 11.72 -7.69
CA THR A 21 -14.38 11.39 -6.53
C THR A 21 -12.95 11.11 -6.95
N ARG A 22 -12.78 10.35 -8.04
CA ARG A 22 -11.47 10.13 -8.66
C ARG A 22 -10.83 11.45 -9.08
N ASP A 23 -11.59 12.34 -9.73
CA ASP A 23 -11.10 13.67 -10.14
C ASP A 23 -10.78 14.59 -8.95
N ALA A 24 -11.54 14.47 -7.85
CA ALA A 24 -11.24 15.18 -6.62
C ALA A 24 -9.91 14.71 -6.01
N TYR A 25 -9.67 13.41 -5.97
CA TYR A 25 -8.41 12.84 -5.49
C TYR A 25 -7.23 13.27 -6.38
N PHE A 26 -7.34 13.18 -7.70
CA PHE A 26 -6.26 13.60 -8.59
C PHE A 26 -5.96 15.11 -8.49
N ARG A 27 -6.99 15.96 -8.39
CA ARG A 27 -6.76 17.40 -8.13
C ARG A 27 -6.07 17.64 -6.80
N ARG A 28 -6.40 16.87 -5.76
CA ARG A 28 -5.70 16.92 -4.48
C ARG A 28 -4.24 16.54 -4.63
N LEU A 29 -3.94 15.44 -5.32
CA LEU A 29 -2.57 15.02 -5.59
C LEU A 29 -1.78 16.07 -6.38
N GLU A 30 -2.34 16.64 -7.44
CA GLU A 30 -1.69 17.70 -8.21
C GLU A 30 -1.33 18.92 -7.34
N ALA A 31 -2.18 19.26 -6.37
CA ALA A 31 -1.94 20.38 -5.46
C ALA A 31 -0.81 20.10 -4.44
N ILE A 32 -0.53 18.84 -4.11
CA ILE A 32 0.41 18.47 -3.03
C ILE A 32 1.67 17.73 -3.51
N LYS A 33 1.69 17.16 -4.71
CA LYS A 33 2.78 16.28 -5.17
C LYS A 33 4.16 16.93 -5.20
N LEU A 34 4.22 18.26 -5.35
CA LEU A 34 5.46 19.04 -5.38
C LEU A 34 6.04 19.32 -3.97
N THR A 35 5.23 19.15 -2.92
CA THR A 35 5.67 19.30 -1.53
C THR A 35 6.06 17.96 -0.89
N PHE A 36 5.75 16.86 -1.56
CA PHE A 36 6.20 15.54 -1.15
C PHE A 36 7.70 15.33 -1.39
N PRO A 37 8.41 14.63 -0.49
CA PRO A 37 9.70 14.04 -0.80
C PRO A 37 9.61 13.14 -2.04
N GLN A 38 10.72 13.00 -2.76
CA GLN A 38 10.75 12.29 -4.04
C GLN A 38 10.05 10.93 -4.01
N ASP A 39 10.40 10.05 -3.06
CA ASP A 39 9.81 8.72 -3.01
C ASP A 39 8.32 8.72 -2.60
N VAL A 40 7.87 9.69 -1.79
CA VAL A 40 6.44 9.83 -1.48
C VAL A 40 5.67 10.29 -2.72
N SER A 41 6.25 11.23 -3.47
CA SER A 41 5.68 11.70 -4.74
C SER A 41 5.60 10.57 -5.77
N ARG A 42 6.65 9.73 -5.85
CA ARG A 42 6.68 8.55 -6.71
C ARG A 42 5.64 7.52 -6.30
N LEU A 43 5.50 7.21 -5.01
CA LEU A 43 4.45 6.31 -4.51
C LEU A 43 3.08 6.82 -4.96
N ALA A 44 2.81 8.11 -4.77
CA ALA A 44 1.52 8.72 -5.04
C ALA A 44 1.15 8.84 -6.53
N THR A 45 2.13 8.83 -7.45
CA THR A 45 1.89 9.22 -8.86
C THR A 45 2.46 8.28 -9.92
N GLU A 46 3.51 7.51 -9.61
CA GLU A 46 4.24 6.68 -10.59
C GLU A 46 4.19 5.18 -10.28
N VAL A 47 3.79 4.81 -9.07
CA VAL A 47 3.70 3.42 -8.67
C VAL A 47 2.26 2.96 -8.79
N ASP A 48 2.02 2.14 -9.81
CA ASP A 48 0.74 1.45 -9.94
C ASP A 48 0.73 0.21 -9.04
N LEU A 49 -0.04 0.30 -7.94
CA LEU A 49 -0.27 -0.79 -7.01
C LEU A 49 -1.53 -1.59 -7.35
N GLN A 50 -2.30 -1.21 -8.37
CA GLN A 50 -3.54 -1.90 -8.72
C GLN A 50 -3.27 -3.35 -9.10
N SER A 51 -4.15 -4.24 -8.62
CA SER A 51 -3.99 -5.70 -8.74
C SER A 51 -2.69 -6.23 -8.10
N GLY A 52 -2.07 -5.47 -7.21
CA GLY A 52 -0.89 -5.90 -6.47
C GLY A 52 -1.25 -6.98 -5.46
N LEU A 53 -0.59 -8.13 -5.54
CA LEU A 53 -0.74 -9.21 -4.56
C LEU A 53 0.32 -9.09 -3.48
N ILE A 54 -0.09 -9.11 -2.21
CA ILE A 54 0.83 -9.17 -1.07
C ILE A 54 1.59 -10.50 -1.10
N ARG A 55 2.91 -10.40 -1.11
CA ARG A 55 3.85 -11.52 -1.13
C ARG A 55 4.44 -11.73 0.24
N LYS A 56 4.72 -10.61 0.89
CA LYS A 56 5.36 -10.57 2.18
C LYS A 56 5.03 -9.29 2.91
N VAL A 57 4.85 -9.38 4.21
CA VAL A 57 4.80 -8.25 5.13
C VAL A 57 5.78 -8.53 6.26
N ARG A 58 6.60 -7.53 6.60
CA ARG A 58 7.48 -7.59 7.76
C ARG A 58 7.31 -6.34 8.58
N TYR A 59 6.96 -6.51 9.85
CA TYR A 59 6.83 -5.42 10.79
C TYR A 59 7.96 -5.47 11.83
N ARG A 60 8.70 -4.37 11.98
CA ARG A 60 9.69 -4.18 13.04
C ARG A 60 9.09 -3.31 14.13
N ASN A 61 8.78 -3.93 15.26
CA ASN A 61 8.13 -3.29 16.41
C ASN A 61 9.11 -2.59 17.38
N HIS A 62 10.34 -2.32 16.95
CA HIS A 62 11.35 -1.59 17.70
C HIS A 62 11.76 -0.31 16.96
N ARG A 63 12.29 0.70 17.68
CA ARG A 63 12.62 1.98 17.06
C ARG A 63 13.88 1.88 16.17
N PRO A 64 13.87 2.51 14.98
CA PRO A 64 12.71 3.14 14.33
C PRO A 64 11.72 2.07 13.82
N TRP A 65 10.42 2.25 14.10
CA TRP A 65 9.39 1.32 13.63
C TRP A 65 9.36 1.31 12.11
N SER A 66 9.36 0.12 11.51
CA SER A 66 9.30 -0.03 10.05
C SER A 66 8.34 -1.13 9.64
N LEU A 67 7.77 -0.95 8.46
CA LEU A 67 6.87 -1.88 7.80
C LEU A 67 7.39 -2.09 6.38
N GLN A 68 7.67 -3.32 6.02
CA GLN A 68 8.03 -3.70 4.67
C GLN A 68 6.86 -4.47 4.06
N ILE A 69 6.39 -4.05 2.89
CA ILE A 69 5.39 -4.77 2.11
C ILE A 69 6.03 -5.10 0.76
N LEU A 70 6.17 -6.40 0.49
CA LEU A 70 6.57 -6.91 -0.81
C LEU A 70 5.31 -7.27 -1.59
N LEU A 71 5.16 -6.66 -2.75
CA LEU A 71 4.04 -6.85 -3.66
C LEU A 71 4.52 -7.46 -4.97
N ARG A 72 3.64 -8.21 -5.63
CA ARG A 72 3.78 -8.55 -7.04
C ARG A 72 2.67 -7.88 -7.80
N CYS A 73 3.05 -6.98 -8.70
CA CYS A 73 2.15 -6.23 -9.55
C CYS A 73 2.39 -6.63 -11.01
N GLY A 74 1.44 -6.29 -11.89
CA GLY A 74 1.53 -6.58 -13.30
C GLY A 74 0.54 -7.63 -13.77
N GLY A 75 0.75 -8.18 -14.95
CA GLY A 75 -0.18 -9.12 -15.57
C GLY A 75 0.39 -9.80 -16.80
N VAL A 76 -0.36 -10.74 -17.36
CA VAL A 76 0.08 -11.61 -18.48
C VAL A 76 0.61 -10.79 -19.67
N PHE A 77 0.02 -9.63 -19.95
CA PHE A 77 0.39 -8.80 -21.10
C PHE A 77 1.59 -7.88 -20.85
N GLN A 78 1.80 -7.43 -19.61
CA GLN A 78 2.83 -6.44 -19.25
C GLN A 78 4.04 -7.05 -18.51
N GLY A 79 3.94 -8.33 -18.14
CA GLY A 79 4.89 -9.01 -17.25
C GLY A 79 4.61 -8.71 -15.78
N TYR A 80 5.34 -9.41 -14.91
CA TYR A 80 5.25 -9.25 -13.46
C TYR A 80 6.46 -8.51 -12.91
N GLN A 81 6.21 -7.59 -11.99
CA GLN A 81 7.22 -6.86 -11.25
C GLN A 81 7.01 -7.06 -9.75
N ASP A 82 8.12 -7.21 -9.03
CA ASP A 82 8.10 -7.20 -7.58
C ASP A 82 8.38 -5.76 -7.11
N LEU A 83 7.52 -5.25 -6.22
CA LEU A 83 7.64 -3.95 -5.60
C LEU A 83 7.88 -4.13 -4.11
N ASP A 84 9.02 -3.63 -3.63
CA ASP A 84 9.37 -3.62 -2.23
C ASP A 84 9.17 -2.21 -1.68
N LEU A 85 8.13 -2.06 -0.85
CA LEU A 85 7.76 -0.81 -0.18
C LEU A 85 8.22 -0.88 1.28
N GLU A 86 9.19 -0.05 1.65
CA GLU A 86 9.71 0.02 3.01
C GLU A 86 9.33 1.36 3.64
N TYR A 87 8.36 1.33 4.55
CA TYR A 87 7.90 2.46 5.34
C TYR A 87 8.73 2.58 6.62
N ASN A 88 9.14 3.80 6.96
CA ASN A 88 9.92 4.11 8.15
C ASN A 88 9.19 5.10 9.05
N ASN A 89 9.46 5.00 10.37
CA ASN A 89 8.75 5.73 11.41
C ASN A 89 7.24 5.52 11.33
N VAL A 90 6.85 4.24 11.19
CA VAL A 90 5.48 3.81 10.92
C VAL A 90 4.58 4.03 12.14
N ILE A 91 3.35 4.45 11.89
CA ILE A 91 2.22 4.51 12.81
C ILE A 91 1.10 3.73 12.12
N VAL A 92 0.74 2.59 12.70
CA VAL A 92 -0.30 1.69 12.17
C VAL A 92 -1.07 1.18 13.38
N SER A 93 -2.39 1.03 13.25
CA SER A 93 -3.18 0.51 14.36
C SER A 93 -2.91 -0.98 14.58
N GLU A 94 -3.22 -1.49 15.77
CA GLU A 94 -3.12 -2.93 16.04
C GLU A 94 -4.08 -3.73 15.16
N GLU A 95 -5.28 -3.19 14.91
CA GLU A 95 -6.27 -3.77 14.02
C GLU A 95 -5.74 -3.87 12.58
N ASP A 96 -5.18 -2.79 12.04
CA ASP A 96 -4.57 -2.77 10.71
C ASP A 96 -3.39 -3.76 10.58
N LEU A 97 -2.61 -3.94 11.65
CA LEU A 97 -1.52 -4.93 11.67
C LEU A 97 -2.05 -6.36 11.61
N VAL A 98 -3.12 -6.66 12.35
CA VAL A 98 -3.79 -7.96 12.30
C VAL A 98 -4.39 -8.20 10.91
N SER A 99 -5.05 -7.20 10.32
CA SER A 99 -5.55 -7.27 8.95
C SER A 99 -4.42 -7.52 7.96
N LEU A 100 -3.29 -6.80 8.05
CA LEU A 100 -2.12 -7.04 7.20
C LEU A 100 -1.55 -8.45 7.33
N GLU A 101 -1.52 -9.01 8.54
CA GLU A 101 -1.11 -10.39 8.80
C GLU A 101 -2.05 -11.38 8.09
N MET A 102 -3.37 -11.21 8.27
CA MET A 102 -4.37 -12.06 7.62
C MET A 102 -4.30 -11.97 6.09
N LEU A 103 -4.18 -10.76 5.55
CA LEU A 103 -4.05 -10.52 4.11
C LEU A 103 -2.78 -11.13 3.52
N ALA A 104 -1.68 -11.08 4.27
CA ALA A 104 -0.43 -11.70 3.86
C ALA A 104 -0.55 -13.22 3.72
N ASP A 105 -1.52 -13.87 4.37
CA ASP A 105 -1.79 -15.31 4.25
C ASP A 105 -2.76 -15.65 3.10
N ILE A 106 -3.66 -14.75 2.69
CA ILE A 106 -4.67 -15.05 1.65
C ILE A 106 -4.12 -14.88 0.23
N ASP A 107 -4.03 -15.98 -0.54
CA ASP A 107 -3.41 -16.01 -1.88
C ASP A 107 -4.10 -15.19 -2.98
N ARG A 108 -5.28 -14.65 -2.70
CA ARG A 108 -6.16 -14.03 -3.69
C ARG A 108 -6.54 -12.59 -3.38
N VAL A 109 -6.05 -12.02 -2.28
CA VAL A 109 -6.40 -10.64 -1.94
C VAL A 109 -5.50 -9.68 -2.69
N GLU A 110 -6.13 -8.95 -3.60
CA GLU A 110 -5.51 -7.94 -4.43
C GLU A 110 -5.72 -6.54 -3.85
N MET A 111 -4.74 -5.67 -4.04
CA MET A 111 -4.91 -4.23 -3.87
C MET A 111 -5.80 -3.71 -4.98
N LEU A 112 -6.92 -3.08 -4.61
CA LEU A 112 -7.84 -2.47 -5.55
C LEU A 112 -7.39 -1.07 -5.92
N VAL A 113 -7.07 -0.26 -4.91
CA VAL A 113 -6.70 1.14 -5.05
C VAL A 113 -5.97 1.61 -3.79
N ASP A 114 -5.12 2.61 -3.96
CA ASP A 114 -4.42 3.27 -2.87
C ASP A 114 -4.55 4.81 -2.92
N GLU A 115 -4.31 5.44 -1.77
CA GLU A 115 -4.28 6.88 -1.59
C GLU A 115 -3.05 7.32 -0.81
N VAL A 116 -2.43 8.43 -1.22
CA VAL A 116 -1.38 9.09 -0.46
C VAL A 116 -1.77 10.53 -0.14
N ASP A 117 -1.68 10.92 1.12
CA ASP A 117 -1.94 12.31 1.59
C ASP A 117 -1.04 12.67 2.77
N PHE A 118 -1.14 13.92 3.23
CA PHE A 118 -0.54 14.36 4.49
C PHE A 118 -1.30 13.78 5.69
N GLY A 119 -0.53 13.34 6.69
CA GLY A 119 -1.04 12.95 8.00
C GLY A 119 -0.83 14.05 9.04
N PRO A 120 -0.65 13.66 10.33
CA PRO A 120 -0.16 14.57 11.36
C PRO A 120 1.17 15.25 10.96
N PRO A 121 1.55 16.36 11.63
CA PRO A 121 2.78 17.08 11.29
C PRO A 121 4.01 16.18 11.17
N GLY A 122 4.71 16.26 10.03
CA GLY A 122 5.88 15.44 9.73
C GLY A 122 5.59 13.99 9.33
N LYS A 123 4.33 13.66 9.04
CA LYS A 123 3.89 12.33 8.59
C LYS A 123 3.09 12.40 7.30
N TYR A 124 3.13 11.29 6.59
CA TYR A 124 2.30 10.97 5.44
C TYR A 124 1.40 9.80 5.79
N VAL A 125 0.34 9.64 5.03
CA VAL A 125 -0.60 8.54 5.15
C VAL A 125 -0.69 7.84 3.80
N HIS A 126 -0.60 6.52 3.80
CA HIS A 126 -0.86 5.66 2.66
C HIS A 126 -2.02 4.74 3.04
N ARG A 127 -3.15 4.91 2.36
CA ARG A 127 -4.34 4.08 2.55
C ARG A 127 -4.44 3.11 1.41
N ILE A 128 -4.74 1.85 1.70
CA ILE A 128 -4.89 0.81 0.69
C ILE A 128 -6.24 0.13 0.91
N LEU A 129 -7.04 0.04 -0.14
CA LEU A 129 -8.27 -0.75 -0.16
C LEU A 129 -7.99 -2.09 -0.85
N PHE A 130 -8.32 -3.18 -0.16
CA PHE A 130 -8.14 -4.54 -0.64
C PHE A 130 -9.44 -5.16 -1.16
N SER A 131 -9.32 -6.23 -1.95
CA SER A 131 -10.45 -6.88 -2.64
C SER A 131 -11.49 -7.55 -1.73
N ASP A 132 -11.15 -7.79 -0.47
CA ASP A 132 -12.07 -8.22 0.59
C ASP A 132 -12.80 -7.05 1.29
N TYR A 133 -12.51 -5.83 0.84
CA TYR A 133 -13.00 -4.56 1.36
C TYR A 133 -12.47 -4.16 2.73
N ASP A 134 -11.37 -4.76 3.18
CA ASP A 134 -10.58 -4.19 4.26
C ASP A 134 -9.77 -3.00 3.71
N ASP A 135 -9.77 -1.90 4.46
CA ASP A 135 -8.90 -0.77 4.19
C ASP A 135 -7.89 -0.60 5.32
N ILE A 136 -6.62 -0.47 4.94
CA ILE A 136 -5.51 -0.31 5.88
C ILE A 136 -4.93 1.08 5.74
N GLU A 137 -4.73 1.74 6.89
CA GLU A 137 -4.06 3.03 6.97
C GLU A 137 -2.65 2.91 7.52
N ILE A 138 -1.65 3.30 6.73
CA ILE A 138 -0.25 3.33 7.13
C ILE A 138 0.17 4.80 7.27
N GLY A 139 0.36 5.26 8.50
CA GLY A 139 1.07 6.50 8.78
C GLY A 139 2.58 6.27 8.70
N PHE A 140 3.35 7.15 8.06
CA PHE A 140 4.80 6.97 7.91
C PHE A 140 5.55 8.31 7.83
N GLY A 141 6.85 8.29 8.17
CA GLY A 141 7.73 9.46 8.02
C GLY A 141 8.50 9.48 6.70
N SER A 142 8.85 8.32 6.16
CA SER A 142 9.44 8.17 4.84
C SER A 142 9.14 6.80 4.27
N VAL A 143 9.23 6.67 2.94
CA VAL A 143 9.07 5.42 2.21
C VAL A 143 10.24 5.24 1.25
N SER A 144 10.69 4.01 1.06
CA SER A 144 11.63 3.65 0.01
C SER A 144 10.98 2.62 -0.91
N ILE A 145 11.21 2.78 -2.22
CA ILE A 145 10.55 1.99 -3.25
C ILE A 145 11.62 1.33 -4.11
N LYS A 146 11.65 0.00 -4.11
CA LYS A 146 12.49 -0.78 -5.02
C LYS A 146 11.61 -1.57 -5.98
N LYS A 147 11.85 -1.39 -7.27
CA LYS A 147 11.20 -2.19 -8.33
C LYS A 147 12.21 -3.19 -8.87
N SER A 148 11.82 -4.45 -8.99
CA SER A 148 12.62 -5.47 -9.66
C SER A 148 11.75 -6.29 -10.61
N ARG A 149 12.34 -6.74 -11.72
CA ARG A 149 11.65 -7.69 -12.60
C ARG A 149 11.54 -9.03 -11.88
N SER A 150 10.36 -9.61 -11.85
CA SER A 150 10.22 -10.94 -11.30
C SER A 150 10.68 -11.99 -12.32
N SER A 151 11.54 -12.91 -11.89
CA SER A 151 11.89 -14.09 -12.69
C SER A 151 10.78 -15.14 -12.71
N ARG A 152 9.81 -15.05 -11.79
CA ARG A 152 8.66 -15.94 -11.68
C ARG A 152 7.48 -15.35 -12.45
N ARG A 153 6.84 -16.18 -13.27
CA ARG A 153 5.60 -15.83 -13.99
C ARG A 153 4.33 -16.19 -13.21
N SER A 154 4.46 -16.58 -11.95
CA SER A 154 3.36 -17.02 -11.10
C SER A 154 3.25 -16.12 -9.87
N PHE A 155 2.07 -16.10 -9.25
CA PHE A 155 1.80 -15.40 -7.98
C PHE A 155 1.95 -16.32 -6.75
N GLU A 156 2.80 -17.34 -6.80
CA GLU A 156 3.01 -18.29 -5.68
C GLU A 156 3.75 -17.67 -4.49
N LYS A 157 3.13 -17.53 -3.30
CA LYS A 157 3.66 -16.85 -2.09
C LYS A 157 4.97 -17.42 -1.53
N ASP A 158 5.63 -16.60 -0.70
CA ASP A 158 6.72 -17.08 0.15
C ASP A 158 6.16 -18.05 1.22
N PRO A 159 6.94 -19.01 1.73
CA PRO A 159 6.47 -19.95 2.76
C PRO A 159 6.09 -19.30 4.09
N VAL A 160 6.62 -18.11 4.35
CA VAL A 160 6.36 -17.30 5.55
C VAL A 160 6.08 -15.87 5.07
N PRO A 161 4.82 -15.57 4.73
CA PRO A 161 4.47 -14.30 4.12
C PRO A 161 4.39 -13.18 5.17
N PHE A 162 4.09 -13.45 6.43
CA PHE A 162 4.13 -12.45 7.51
C PHE A 162 5.23 -12.76 8.54
N ALA A 163 5.90 -11.72 9.03
CA ALA A 163 6.80 -11.85 10.17
C ALA A 163 6.87 -10.56 11.01
N ILE A 164 6.65 -10.69 12.31
CA ILE A 164 7.06 -9.69 13.30
C ILE A 164 8.53 -9.96 13.63
N VAL A 165 9.40 -8.98 13.37
CA VAL A 165 10.83 -9.11 13.63
C VAL A 165 11.15 -8.36 14.92
N PRO A 166 11.42 -9.08 16.03
CA PRO A 166 11.82 -8.44 17.28
C PRO A 166 13.16 -7.71 17.12
N ALA A 167 13.43 -6.73 17.98
CA ALA A 167 14.78 -6.18 18.09
C ALA A 167 15.73 -7.32 18.49
N PHE A 168 16.83 -7.50 17.75
CA PHE A 168 17.93 -8.29 18.26
C PHE A 168 18.45 -7.60 19.53
N THR A 169 18.35 -8.27 20.67
CA THR A 169 19.06 -7.87 21.89
C THR A 169 20.55 -8.13 21.65
N SER A 170 21.24 -7.14 21.10
CA SER A 170 22.71 -7.09 21.03
C SER A 170 23.29 -6.68 22.37
#